data_AF-A0A443NRI9-F1
#
_entry.id   AF-A0A443NRI9-F1
#
_cell.length_a   1.000
_cell.length_b   1.000
_cell.length_c   1.000
_cell.angle_alpha   90.00
_cell.angle_beta   90.00
_cell.angle_gamma   90.00
#
_symmetry.space_group_name_H-M   'P 1'
#
loop_
_entity.id
_entity.type
_entity.pdbx_description
1 polymer ?
#
loop_
_entity_poly.entity_id
_entity_poly.type
_entity_poly.pdbx_seq_one_letter_code
_entity_poly.pdbx_strand_id
1 'polypeptide(L)'
;MQQASVTGATDLAQLQSTMLAIEQACTSIQMHMNPAAAEATIMALRQASHPYQSCQFILENSQMANARFQAASAIRDAAIREWGFLPAEDKRSLIAFCLCFVMKNASSTDAYVQSKVSAVAAQLMKRGWPDFTAEEREVFLSEIKNAVLGIHGVDAQSTGISFLECLVSEFSPSTSTAMGLPAEFHQQCSYSFEMGYLKTFYCWAQDAAVRVADKIIECDTAVSEVKACSVALRLMFHILNWNFRNSTNVGEGTKNRINLFPCGGRRETMEIKKSECVLVQPGPTWRDVLISGGHVGWILGFYEKLRHKFSYDGSWIDSPLAVSARQLIVQLCSLTGTIFPSGNEQMQDQHLLQMLTGIIQWIDPPDGISAAINNGRSESEMLDGCRALLSIATIAPPMLFDKLLKSISPFGTVSLLSALTCEVVKANAANCNEEETWSSRALEILLDIWNVLLESTELSKSILSPEGISAAATVFNVIVESELKAAADTAFDDGDDSDHFQASISSRDERLSSYALIARAAAAFTIPLLTRLLSERFALLHQEVN
;
A
#
# COMPACT_ATOMS: atom_id res chain seq x y z
N MET A 1 45.34 -1.99 -39.73
CA MET A 1 44.94 -0.89 -38.81
C MET A 1 44.02 0.15 -39.46
N GLN A 2 44.06 0.41 -40.78
CA GLN A 2 43.15 1.39 -41.43
C GLN A 2 41.71 0.90 -41.70
N GLN A 3 41.45 -0.41 -41.83
CA GLN A 3 40.08 -0.92 -42.00
C GLN A 3 39.26 -0.93 -40.71
N ALA A 4 39.89 -1.11 -39.55
CA ALA A 4 39.21 -1.09 -38.24
C ALA A 4 38.82 0.34 -37.80
N SER A 5 39.54 1.37 -38.25
CA SER A 5 39.22 2.77 -37.93
C SER A 5 38.06 3.33 -38.76
N VAL A 6 37.84 2.81 -39.97
CA VAL A 6 36.74 3.26 -40.87
C VAL A 6 35.41 2.62 -40.45
N THR A 7 35.42 1.35 -40.03
CA THR A 7 34.22 0.67 -39.52
C THR A 7 33.71 1.29 -38.23
N GLY A 8 34.60 1.66 -37.29
CA GLY A 8 34.20 2.32 -36.04
C GLY A 8 33.64 3.74 -36.23
N ALA A 9 34.14 4.50 -37.21
CA ALA A 9 33.62 5.83 -37.52
C ALA A 9 32.22 5.80 -38.16
N THR A 10 31.94 4.78 -38.98
CA THR A 10 30.65 4.60 -39.66
C THR A 10 29.56 4.16 -38.68
N ASP A 11 29.90 3.30 -37.72
CA ASP A 11 29.02 2.84 -36.66
C ASP A 11 28.60 3.98 -35.72
N LEU A 12 29.55 4.83 -35.32
CA LEU A 12 29.26 6.00 -34.47
C LEU A 12 28.31 7.01 -35.15
N ALA A 13 28.48 7.25 -36.45
CA ALA A 13 27.60 8.15 -37.20
C ALA A 13 26.16 7.62 -37.25
N GLN A 14 25.99 6.29 -37.37
CA GLN A 14 24.68 5.65 -37.35
C GLN A 14 24.01 5.74 -35.97
N LEU A 15 24.78 5.53 -34.89
CA LEU A 15 24.29 5.69 -33.51
C LEU A 15 23.82 7.12 -33.24
N GLN A 16 24.60 8.11 -33.66
CA GLN A 16 24.25 9.53 -33.55
C GLN A 16 23.00 9.87 -34.37
N SER A 17 22.90 9.38 -35.60
CA SER A 17 21.72 9.60 -36.44
C SER A 17 20.45 9.01 -35.83
N THR A 18 20.55 7.82 -35.24
CA THR A 18 19.43 7.17 -34.54
C THR A 18 19.00 7.98 -33.32
N MET A 19 19.97 8.45 -32.51
CA MET A 19 19.68 9.30 -31.36
C MET A 19 18.95 10.58 -31.76
N LEU A 20 19.44 11.31 -32.76
CA LEU A 20 18.81 12.55 -33.23
C LEU A 20 17.40 12.30 -33.76
N ALA A 21 17.16 11.20 -34.48
CA ALA A 21 15.82 10.86 -34.97
C ALA A 21 14.83 10.61 -33.82
N ILE A 22 15.26 9.95 -32.75
CA ILE A 22 14.43 9.69 -31.57
C ILE A 22 14.20 10.95 -30.75
N GLU A 23 15.20 11.80 -30.59
CA GLU A 23 15.08 13.12 -29.97
C GLU A 23 14.04 13.97 -30.71
N GLN A 24 14.16 14.07 -32.04
CA GLN A 24 13.21 14.79 -32.89
C GLN A 24 11.80 14.21 -32.81
N ALA A 25 11.64 12.88 -32.78
CA ALA A 25 10.35 12.24 -32.59
C ALA A 25 9.73 12.60 -31.23
N CYS A 26 10.52 12.58 -30.16
CA CYS A 26 10.07 12.95 -28.82
C CYS A 26 9.62 14.43 -28.76
N THR A 27 10.39 15.35 -29.35
CA THR A 27 10.00 16.77 -29.44
C THR A 27 8.72 16.93 -30.26
N SER A 28 8.58 16.18 -31.36
CA SER A 28 7.41 16.26 -32.25
C SER A 28 6.13 15.84 -31.53
N ILE A 29 6.17 14.77 -30.71
CA ILE A 29 5.04 14.36 -29.86
C ILE A 29 4.70 15.45 -28.84
N GLN A 30 5.71 15.98 -28.14
CA GLN A 30 5.52 17.00 -27.12
C GLN A 30 4.93 18.30 -27.69
N MET A 31 5.28 18.65 -28.93
CA MET A 31 4.78 19.83 -29.63
C MET A 31 3.50 19.55 -30.44
N HIS A 32 2.93 18.34 -30.35
CA HIS A 32 1.79 17.87 -31.15
C HIS A 32 1.97 18.06 -32.67
N MET A 33 3.21 17.99 -33.14
CA MET A 33 3.57 18.11 -34.56
C MET A 33 3.70 16.73 -35.19
N ASN A 34 2.72 16.35 -36.02
CA ASN A 34 2.69 15.06 -36.72
C ASN A 34 2.98 13.84 -35.79
N PRO A 35 2.17 13.65 -34.73
CA PRO A 35 2.43 12.63 -33.71
C PRO A 35 2.50 11.21 -34.29
N ALA A 36 1.71 10.91 -35.33
CA ALA A 36 1.71 9.59 -35.97
C ALA A 36 3.08 9.21 -36.58
N ALA A 37 3.76 10.16 -37.23
CA ALA A 37 5.09 9.92 -37.81
C ALA A 37 6.16 9.74 -36.73
N ALA A 38 6.05 10.52 -35.65
CA ALA A 38 6.95 10.42 -34.50
C ALA A 38 6.76 9.08 -33.75
N GLU A 39 5.53 8.66 -33.53
CA GLU A 39 5.21 7.35 -32.96
C GLU A 39 5.74 6.21 -33.84
N ALA A 40 5.58 6.31 -35.16
CA ALA A 40 6.14 5.32 -36.09
C ALA A 40 7.66 5.20 -35.98
N THR A 41 8.35 6.33 -35.81
CA THR A 41 9.82 6.36 -35.61
C THR A 41 10.22 5.66 -34.30
N ILE A 42 9.51 5.94 -33.20
CA ILE A 42 9.76 5.29 -31.90
C ILE A 42 9.45 3.79 -31.97
N MET A 43 8.35 3.42 -32.63
CA MET A 43 7.98 2.02 -32.83
C MET A 43 9.00 1.26 -33.67
N ALA A 44 9.57 1.91 -34.70
CA ALA A 44 10.63 1.32 -35.50
C ALA A 44 11.86 0.95 -34.64
N LEU A 45 12.25 1.80 -33.68
CA LEU A 45 13.34 1.46 -32.74
C LEU A 45 12.99 0.25 -31.87
N ARG A 46 11.75 0.17 -31.36
CA ARG A 46 11.30 -0.95 -30.51
C ARG A 46 11.22 -2.29 -31.26
N GLN A 47 10.91 -2.23 -32.55
CA GLN A 47 10.78 -3.39 -33.43
C GLN A 47 12.08 -3.76 -34.14
N ALA A 48 13.10 -2.90 -34.11
CA ALA A 48 14.39 -3.18 -34.70
C ALA A 48 15.02 -4.44 -34.08
N SER A 49 15.73 -5.20 -34.91
CA SER A 49 16.50 -6.37 -34.48
C SER A 49 17.76 -5.92 -33.76
N HIS A 50 18.02 -6.42 -32.55
CA HIS A 50 19.21 -6.09 -31.75
C HIS A 50 19.48 -4.58 -31.56
N PRO A 51 18.52 -3.77 -31.03
CA PRO A 51 18.67 -2.32 -30.90
C PRO A 51 19.56 -1.88 -29.72
N TYR A 52 20.20 -2.83 -29.03
CA TYR A 52 20.84 -2.61 -27.72
C TYR A 52 21.92 -1.54 -27.75
N GLN A 53 22.85 -1.59 -28.73
CA GLN A 53 23.93 -0.61 -28.83
C GLN A 53 23.42 0.80 -29.06
N SER A 54 22.43 0.98 -29.95
CA SER A 54 21.76 2.27 -30.18
C SER A 54 21.06 2.78 -28.93
N CYS A 55 20.36 1.91 -28.20
CA CYS A 55 19.64 2.30 -26.99
C CYS A 55 20.60 2.66 -25.85
N GLN A 56 21.68 1.91 -25.66
CA GLN A 56 22.74 2.21 -24.69
C GLN A 56 23.38 3.57 -25.01
N PHE A 57 23.69 3.82 -26.28
CA PHE A 57 24.23 5.09 -26.73
C PHE A 57 23.28 6.26 -26.45
N ILE A 58 21.98 6.11 -26.73
CA ILE A 58 20.96 7.13 -26.42
C ILE A 58 20.89 7.39 -24.91
N LEU A 59 20.88 6.35 -24.08
CA LEU A 59 20.82 6.48 -22.62
C LEU A 59 21.99 7.29 -22.07
N GLU A 60 23.21 7.04 -22.57
CA GLU A 60 24.42 7.70 -22.07
C GLU A 60 24.66 9.11 -22.63
N ASN A 61 24.20 9.41 -23.85
CA ASN A 61 24.62 10.62 -24.57
C ASN A 61 23.50 11.62 -24.83
N SER A 62 22.25 11.16 -25.00
CA SER A 62 21.12 12.07 -25.27
C SER A 62 20.93 13.03 -24.11
N GLN A 63 20.59 14.29 -24.39
CA GLN A 63 20.24 15.27 -23.35
C GLN A 63 18.73 15.32 -23.08
N MET A 64 17.94 14.56 -23.86
CA MET A 64 16.48 14.51 -23.74
C MET A 64 16.04 13.31 -22.91
N ALA A 65 15.51 13.57 -21.72
CA ALA A 65 15.01 12.54 -20.82
C ALA A 65 13.94 11.63 -21.47
N ASN A 66 13.08 12.19 -22.33
CA ASN A 66 12.09 11.40 -23.10
C ASN A 66 12.75 10.40 -24.05
N ALA A 67 13.83 10.79 -24.75
CA ALA A 67 14.54 9.89 -25.65
C ALA A 67 15.22 8.75 -24.87
N ARG A 68 15.83 9.06 -23.72
CA ARG A 68 16.38 8.07 -22.78
C ARG A 68 15.30 7.09 -22.31
N PHE A 69 14.11 7.57 -21.95
CA PHE A 69 12.98 6.73 -21.55
C PHE A 69 12.50 5.80 -22.68
N GLN A 70 12.44 6.29 -23.91
CA GLN A 70 12.08 5.46 -25.07
C GLN A 70 13.13 4.40 -25.37
N ALA A 71 14.43 4.75 -25.26
CA ALA A 71 15.53 3.80 -25.42
C ALA A 71 15.48 2.68 -24.37
N ALA A 72 15.25 3.00 -23.09
CA ALA A 72 15.04 2.00 -22.05
C ALA A 72 13.85 1.07 -22.35
N SER A 73 12.74 1.63 -22.86
CA SER A 73 11.57 0.85 -23.28
C SER A 73 11.89 -0.09 -24.45
N ALA A 74 12.67 0.38 -25.42
CA ALA A 74 13.09 -0.43 -26.57
C ALA A 74 14.03 -1.58 -26.16
N ILE A 75 14.94 -1.37 -25.20
CA ILE A 75 15.77 -2.45 -24.62
C ILE A 75 14.88 -3.55 -24.07
N ARG A 76 13.88 -3.21 -23.25
CA ARG A 76 12.93 -4.19 -22.69
C ARG A 76 12.20 -4.95 -23.79
N ASP A 77 11.57 -4.24 -24.72
CA ASP A 77 10.71 -4.84 -25.74
C ASP A 77 11.51 -5.79 -26.65
N ALA A 78 12.72 -5.38 -27.04
CA ALA A 78 13.63 -6.23 -27.81
C ALA A 78 14.13 -7.42 -26.99
N ALA A 79 14.58 -7.20 -25.76
CA ALA A 79 15.15 -8.27 -24.94
C ALA A 79 14.11 -9.34 -24.58
N ILE A 80 12.86 -8.98 -24.26
CA ILE A 80 11.80 -9.97 -23.99
C ILE A 80 11.51 -10.81 -25.24
N ARG A 81 11.42 -10.17 -26.41
CA ARG A 81 11.15 -10.81 -27.70
C ARG A 81 12.29 -11.74 -28.14
N GLU A 82 13.53 -11.31 -27.96
CA GLU A 82 14.73 -11.98 -28.47
C GLU A 82 15.42 -12.86 -27.42
N TRP A 83 14.90 -12.93 -26.18
CA TRP A 83 15.56 -13.57 -25.03
C TRP A 83 16.04 -15.01 -25.30
N GLY A 84 15.26 -15.79 -26.05
CA GLY A 84 15.60 -17.17 -26.40
C GLY A 84 16.82 -17.31 -27.31
N PHE A 85 17.18 -16.25 -28.02
CA PHE A 85 18.28 -16.21 -28.99
C PHE A 85 19.51 -15.45 -28.48
N LEU A 86 19.34 -14.63 -27.44
CA LEU A 86 20.45 -13.86 -26.85
C LEU A 86 21.48 -14.78 -26.18
N PRO A 87 22.78 -14.59 -26.47
CA PRO A 87 23.87 -15.22 -25.71
C PRO A 87 23.77 -14.92 -24.21
N ALA A 88 24.23 -15.85 -23.38
CA ALA A 88 24.24 -15.68 -21.92
C ALA A 88 25.08 -14.47 -21.46
N GLU A 89 26.16 -14.14 -22.17
CA GLU A 89 26.97 -12.95 -21.90
C GLU A 89 26.19 -11.66 -22.16
N ASP A 90 25.50 -11.56 -23.29
CA ASP A 90 24.70 -10.38 -23.65
C ASP A 90 23.55 -10.17 -22.67
N LYS A 91 22.87 -11.25 -22.24
CA LYS A 91 21.84 -11.19 -21.20
C LYS A 91 22.37 -10.55 -19.91
N ARG A 92 23.55 -11.00 -19.45
CA ARG A 92 24.19 -10.47 -18.23
C ARG A 92 24.67 -9.03 -18.42
N SER A 93 25.25 -8.72 -19.57
CA SER A 93 25.76 -7.39 -19.92
C SER A 93 24.63 -6.35 -19.97
N LEU A 94 23.46 -6.70 -20.51
CA LEU A 94 22.29 -5.82 -20.51
C LEU A 94 21.79 -5.48 -19.10
N ILE A 95 21.71 -6.48 -18.22
CA ILE A 95 21.30 -6.27 -16.82
C ILE A 95 22.34 -5.40 -16.11
N ALA A 96 23.62 -5.74 -16.22
CA ALA A 96 24.72 -4.99 -15.62
C ALA A 96 24.76 -3.54 -16.11
N PHE A 97 24.58 -3.32 -17.42
CA PHE A 97 24.50 -1.97 -17.98
C PHE A 97 23.39 -1.14 -17.35
N CYS A 98 22.17 -1.69 -17.25
CA CYS A 98 21.05 -0.98 -16.65
C CYS A 98 21.28 -0.68 -15.16
N LEU A 99 21.87 -1.62 -14.40
CA LEU A 99 22.25 -1.42 -13.00
C LEU A 99 23.29 -0.31 -12.86
N CYS A 100 24.40 -0.40 -13.58
CA CYS A 100 25.46 0.61 -13.55
C CYS A 100 24.95 1.99 -13.98
N PHE A 101 24.08 2.06 -15.00
CA PHE A 101 23.46 3.31 -15.44
C PHE A 101 22.67 3.96 -14.31
N VAL A 102 21.84 3.17 -13.61
CA VAL A 102 21.01 3.66 -12.52
C VAL A 102 21.88 4.17 -11.35
N MET A 103 22.92 3.41 -10.97
CA MET A 103 23.81 3.81 -9.88
C MET A 103 24.64 5.04 -10.22
N LYS A 104 25.17 5.14 -11.44
CA LYS A 104 25.97 6.28 -11.91
C LYS A 104 25.15 7.58 -11.95
N ASN A 105 23.86 7.47 -12.18
CA ASN A 105 22.94 8.61 -12.33
C ASN A 105 21.99 8.75 -11.14
N ALA A 106 22.36 8.24 -9.96
CA ALA A 106 21.53 8.25 -8.75
C ALA A 106 21.11 9.68 -8.29
N SER A 107 21.93 10.69 -8.59
CA SER A 107 21.65 12.10 -8.29
C SER A 107 20.94 12.86 -9.42
N SER A 108 20.54 12.17 -10.50
CA SER A 108 19.84 12.79 -11.63
C SER A 108 18.45 13.30 -11.23
N THR A 109 18.05 14.43 -11.82
CA THR A 109 16.69 15.00 -11.67
C THR A 109 15.63 14.22 -12.44
N ASP A 110 16.01 13.39 -13.42
CA ASP A 110 15.10 12.64 -14.28
C ASP A 110 14.61 11.35 -13.59
N ALA A 111 13.90 11.49 -12.47
CA ALA A 111 13.47 10.37 -11.63
C ALA A 111 12.66 9.31 -12.40
N TYR A 112 11.83 9.72 -13.38
CA TYR A 112 11.04 8.80 -14.19
C TYR A 112 11.89 7.95 -15.15
N VAL A 113 13.05 8.47 -15.62
CA VAL A 113 14.00 7.69 -16.43
C VAL A 113 14.70 6.67 -15.53
N GLN A 114 15.12 7.08 -14.33
CA GLN A 114 15.73 6.17 -13.34
C GLN A 114 14.79 5.03 -12.97
N SER A 115 13.53 5.36 -12.66
CA SER A 115 12.48 4.37 -12.39
C SER A 115 12.27 3.44 -13.58
N LYS A 116 12.24 3.98 -14.81
CA LYS A 116 12.07 3.16 -16.01
C LYS A 116 13.22 2.19 -16.22
N VAL A 117 14.47 2.64 -16.15
CA VAL A 117 15.66 1.78 -16.34
C VAL A 117 15.74 0.73 -15.21
N SER A 118 15.39 1.10 -13.97
CA SER A 118 15.30 0.16 -12.85
C SER A 118 14.27 -0.95 -13.11
N ALA A 119 13.07 -0.58 -13.57
CA ALA A 119 12.03 -1.53 -13.93
C ALA A 119 12.45 -2.45 -15.10
N VAL A 120 13.14 -1.90 -16.10
CA VAL A 120 13.70 -2.69 -17.21
C VAL A 120 14.71 -3.71 -16.69
N ALA A 121 15.67 -3.31 -15.86
CA ALA A 121 16.61 -4.25 -15.26
C ALA A 121 15.91 -5.33 -14.41
N ALA A 122 14.91 -4.96 -13.61
CA ALA A 122 14.11 -5.93 -12.85
C ALA A 122 13.39 -6.94 -13.76
N GLN A 123 12.82 -6.48 -14.88
CA GLN A 123 12.18 -7.33 -15.89
C GLN A 123 13.15 -8.28 -16.56
N LEU A 124 14.35 -7.81 -16.91
CA LEU A 124 15.40 -8.64 -17.51
C LEU A 124 15.91 -9.68 -16.49
N MET A 125 16.10 -9.30 -15.24
CA MET A 125 16.47 -10.21 -14.16
C MET A 125 15.42 -11.29 -13.95
N LYS A 126 14.13 -10.94 -13.92
CA LYS A 126 13.04 -11.91 -13.83
C LYS A 126 12.96 -12.80 -15.07
N ARG A 127 13.04 -12.22 -16.27
CA ARG A 127 12.98 -12.96 -17.54
C ARG A 127 14.09 -14.00 -17.64
N GLY A 128 15.29 -13.66 -17.16
CA GLY A 128 16.44 -14.55 -17.08
C GLY A 128 16.54 -15.39 -15.82
N TRP A 129 15.60 -15.26 -14.88
CA TRP A 129 15.70 -15.91 -13.58
C TRP A 129 16.05 -17.40 -13.65
N PRO A 130 15.38 -18.25 -14.46
CA PRO A 130 15.76 -19.66 -14.56
C PRO A 130 17.08 -19.91 -15.33
N ASP A 131 17.52 -18.96 -16.17
CA ASP A 131 18.74 -19.07 -16.97
C ASP A 131 20.00 -18.80 -16.11
N PHE A 132 19.86 -18.02 -15.04
CA PHE A 132 20.98 -17.64 -14.17
C PHE A 132 21.19 -18.63 -13.02
N THR A 133 22.45 -18.98 -12.80
CA THR A 133 22.91 -19.70 -11.61
C THR A 133 22.75 -18.88 -10.34
N ALA A 134 22.84 -19.53 -9.16
CA ALA A 134 22.78 -18.81 -7.90
C ALA A 134 23.92 -17.79 -7.77
N GLU A 135 25.13 -18.18 -8.19
CA GLU A 135 26.33 -17.34 -8.15
C GLU A 135 26.18 -16.10 -9.04
N GLU A 136 25.61 -16.24 -10.24
CA GLU A 136 25.37 -15.10 -11.14
C GLU A 136 24.34 -14.13 -10.57
N ARG A 137 23.29 -14.64 -9.91
CA ARG A 137 22.31 -13.80 -9.22
C ARG A 137 22.97 -13.04 -8.07
N GLU A 138 23.83 -13.69 -7.29
CA GLU A 138 24.57 -13.05 -6.20
C GLU A 138 25.50 -11.93 -6.69
N VAL A 139 26.09 -12.03 -7.88
CA VAL A 139 26.89 -10.94 -8.46
C VAL A 139 26.05 -9.68 -8.62
N PHE A 140 24.88 -9.77 -9.26
CA PHE A 140 23.98 -8.62 -9.40
C PHE A 140 23.53 -8.07 -8.04
N LEU A 141 23.16 -8.96 -7.12
CA LEU A 141 22.67 -8.59 -5.80
C LEU A 141 23.75 -7.97 -4.91
N SER A 142 25.02 -8.33 -5.09
CA SER A 142 26.14 -7.76 -4.33
C SER A 142 26.35 -6.27 -4.62
N GLU A 143 26.22 -5.85 -5.88
CA GLU A 143 26.29 -4.44 -6.28
C GLU A 143 25.13 -3.64 -5.68
N ILE A 144 23.92 -4.20 -5.77
CA ILE A 144 22.71 -3.59 -5.19
C ILE A 144 22.83 -3.48 -3.67
N LYS A 145 23.34 -4.53 -3.00
CA LYS A 145 23.59 -4.52 -1.55
C LYS A 145 24.54 -3.38 -1.16
N ASN A 146 25.65 -3.22 -1.87
CA ASN A 146 26.61 -2.15 -1.58
C ASN A 146 25.99 -0.76 -1.71
N ALA A 147 25.13 -0.56 -2.73
CA ALA A 147 24.35 0.66 -2.86
C ALA A 147 23.41 0.87 -1.67
N VAL A 148 22.58 -0.12 -1.32
CA VAL A 148 21.61 -0.06 -0.20
C VAL A 148 22.28 0.19 1.16
N LEU A 149 23.49 -0.33 1.36
CA LEU A 149 24.27 -0.09 2.58
C LEU A 149 24.87 1.31 2.66
N GLY A 150 24.73 2.13 1.61
CA GLY A 150 25.20 3.52 1.55
C GLY A 150 26.69 3.66 1.26
N ILE A 151 27.36 2.61 0.76
CA ILE A 151 28.80 2.63 0.48
C ILE A 151 29.15 3.68 -0.58
N HIS A 152 28.22 3.94 -1.51
CA HIS A 152 28.38 4.89 -2.61
C HIS A 152 27.65 6.23 -2.38
N GLY A 153 27.26 6.53 -1.14
CA GLY A 153 26.53 7.75 -0.77
C GLY A 153 25.02 7.55 -0.67
N VAL A 154 24.33 8.57 -0.15
CA VAL A 154 22.90 8.50 0.22
C VAL A 154 21.97 8.50 -1.00
N ASP A 155 22.36 9.14 -2.09
CA ASP A 155 21.59 9.10 -3.35
C ASP A 155 21.64 7.71 -3.99
N ALA A 156 22.82 7.09 -3.99
CA ALA A 156 23.01 5.71 -4.44
C ALA A 156 22.27 4.72 -3.53
N GLN A 157 22.23 4.99 -2.22
CA GLN A 157 21.41 4.24 -1.27
C GLN A 157 19.92 4.29 -1.62
N SER A 158 19.38 5.49 -1.78
CA SER A 158 17.96 5.68 -2.13
C SER A 158 17.62 4.98 -3.45
N THR A 159 18.53 5.06 -4.41
CA THR A 159 18.39 4.46 -5.74
C THR A 159 18.45 2.94 -5.67
N GLY A 160 19.40 2.36 -4.91
CA GLY A 160 19.49 0.92 -4.69
C GLY A 160 18.26 0.35 -3.99
N ILE A 161 17.70 1.06 -3.02
CA ILE A 161 16.46 0.66 -2.35
C ILE A 161 15.27 0.73 -3.33
N SER A 162 15.18 1.79 -4.14
CA SER A 162 14.13 1.92 -5.17
C SER A 162 14.25 0.83 -6.24
N PHE A 163 15.46 0.38 -6.55
CA PHE A 163 15.70 -0.75 -7.43
C PHE A 163 15.18 -2.07 -6.83
N LEU A 164 15.47 -2.33 -5.54
CA LEU A 164 14.92 -3.50 -4.85
C LEU A 164 13.39 -3.50 -4.86
N GLU A 165 12.76 -2.34 -4.73
CA GLU A 165 11.31 -2.23 -4.82
C GLU A 165 10.79 -2.57 -6.23
N CYS A 166 11.49 -2.15 -7.29
CA CYS A 166 11.18 -2.57 -8.65
C CYS A 166 11.30 -4.10 -8.81
N LEU A 167 12.30 -4.74 -8.18
CA LEU A 167 12.41 -6.20 -8.16
C LEU A 167 11.23 -6.84 -7.43
N VAL A 168 10.89 -6.39 -6.22
CA VAL A 168 9.76 -6.95 -5.46
C VAL A 168 8.46 -6.80 -6.27
N SER A 169 8.21 -5.63 -6.85
CA SER A 169 7.04 -5.40 -7.69
C SER A 169 7.02 -6.31 -8.93
N GLU A 170 8.15 -6.46 -9.62
CA GLU A 170 8.20 -7.30 -10.82
C GLU A 170 8.04 -8.79 -10.49
N PHE A 171 8.54 -9.28 -9.35
CA PHE A 171 8.39 -10.68 -8.94
C PHE A 171 7.03 -10.98 -8.31
N SER A 172 6.29 -9.97 -7.84
CA SER A 172 4.95 -10.13 -7.27
C SER A 172 3.92 -10.54 -8.35
N PRO A 173 3.03 -11.51 -8.08
CA PRO A 173 2.01 -11.93 -9.05
C PRO A 173 1.04 -10.82 -9.48
N SER A 174 0.72 -9.87 -8.61
CA SER A 174 -0.28 -8.81 -8.89
C SER A 174 0.25 -7.71 -9.80
N THR A 175 1.57 -7.51 -9.83
CA THR A 175 2.24 -6.39 -10.52
C THR A 175 3.25 -6.85 -11.57
N SER A 176 3.43 -8.16 -11.72
CA SER A 176 4.32 -8.77 -12.72
C SER A 176 3.99 -8.30 -14.14
N THR A 177 5.02 -8.00 -14.91
CA THR A 177 4.87 -7.70 -16.33
C THR A 177 4.39 -8.93 -17.10
N ALA A 178 3.48 -8.73 -18.06
CA ALA A 178 3.08 -9.76 -19.00
C ALA A 178 4.20 -10.00 -20.02
N MET A 179 5.02 -11.04 -19.77
CA MET A 179 6.16 -11.39 -20.63
C MET A 179 5.81 -12.35 -21.77
N GLY A 180 4.53 -12.69 -21.95
CA GLY A 180 4.10 -13.73 -22.90
C GLY A 180 4.53 -15.15 -22.48
N LEU A 181 4.80 -15.36 -21.18
CA LEU A 181 5.22 -16.63 -20.61
C LEU A 181 4.08 -17.31 -19.83
N PRO A 182 4.13 -18.64 -19.63
CA PRO A 182 3.12 -19.37 -18.86
C PRO A 182 3.01 -18.90 -17.40
N ALA A 183 1.84 -19.06 -16.80
CA ALA A 183 1.60 -18.66 -15.40
C ALA A 183 2.54 -19.39 -14.42
N GLU A 184 2.90 -20.64 -14.73
CA GLU A 184 3.82 -21.48 -13.95
C GLU A 184 5.20 -20.84 -13.83
N PHE A 185 5.68 -20.18 -14.90
CA PHE A 185 6.94 -19.44 -14.86
C PHE A 185 6.89 -18.32 -13.82
N HIS A 186 5.83 -17.51 -13.83
CA HIS A 186 5.66 -16.41 -12.88
C HIS A 186 5.54 -16.92 -11.44
N GLN A 187 4.80 -18.02 -11.23
CA GLN A 187 4.66 -18.67 -9.92
C GLN A 187 5.99 -19.23 -9.40
N GLN A 188 6.80 -19.85 -10.27
CA GLN A 188 8.11 -20.38 -9.91
C GLN A 188 9.09 -19.27 -9.53
N CYS A 189 9.12 -18.20 -10.31
CA CYS A 189 9.94 -17.03 -10.00
C CYS A 189 9.54 -16.41 -8.66
N SER A 190 8.25 -16.16 -8.45
CA SER A 190 7.69 -15.62 -7.20
C SER A 190 8.06 -16.49 -5.99
N TYR A 191 7.91 -17.83 -6.09
CA TYR A 191 8.28 -18.76 -5.02
C TYR A 191 9.78 -18.75 -4.70
N SER A 192 10.62 -18.82 -5.73
CA SER A 192 12.07 -18.78 -5.58
C SER A 192 12.52 -17.46 -4.94
N PHE A 193 11.85 -16.36 -5.26
CA PHE A 193 12.14 -15.03 -4.74
C PHE A 193 11.70 -14.87 -3.28
N GLU A 194 10.50 -15.35 -2.94
CA GLU A 194 9.97 -15.37 -1.56
C GLU A 194 10.88 -16.14 -0.61
N MET A 195 11.28 -17.35 -1.00
CA MET A 195 12.08 -18.23 -0.14
C MET A 195 13.55 -17.80 -0.04
N GLY A 196 14.12 -17.22 -1.11
CA GLY A 196 15.54 -16.91 -1.18
C GLY A 196 15.92 -15.49 -0.75
N TYR A 197 15.07 -14.50 -1.05
CA TYR A 197 15.53 -13.11 -1.12
C TYR A 197 14.67 -12.09 -0.37
N LEU A 198 13.34 -12.28 -0.27
CA LEU A 198 12.47 -11.27 0.38
C LEU A 198 12.89 -10.92 1.81
N LYS A 199 13.18 -11.92 2.64
CA LYS A 199 13.64 -11.70 4.03
C LYS A 199 14.94 -10.90 4.05
N THR A 200 15.88 -11.25 3.17
CA THR A 200 17.17 -10.57 3.03
C THR A 200 17.00 -9.10 2.64
N PHE A 201 16.12 -8.80 1.68
CA PHE A 201 15.86 -7.44 1.24
C PHE A 201 15.16 -6.61 2.31
N TYR A 202 14.25 -7.22 3.08
CA TYR A 202 13.66 -6.58 4.26
C TYR A 202 14.75 -6.16 5.27
N CYS A 203 15.67 -7.07 5.60
CA CYS A 203 16.76 -6.76 6.52
C CYS A 203 17.68 -5.65 5.99
N TRP A 204 17.99 -5.64 4.70
CA TRP A 204 18.80 -4.56 4.11
C TRP A 204 18.10 -3.20 4.18
N ALA A 205 16.79 -3.17 3.93
CA ALA A 205 15.98 -1.96 4.05
C ALA A 205 15.91 -1.49 5.52
N GLN A 206 15.71 -2.41 6.45
CA GLN A 206 15.73 -2.13 7.89
C GLN A 206 17.06 -1.52 8.32
N ASP A 207 18.19 -2.16 7.96
CA ASP A 207 19.52 -1.66 8.30
C ASP A 207 19.78 -0.27 7.70
N ALA A 208 19.35 -0.05 6.45
CA ALA A 208 19.46 1.25 5.80
C ALA A 208 18.70 2.35 6.55
N ALA A 209 17.45 2.07 6.96
CA ALA A 209 16.62 3.01 7.71
C ALA A 209 17.21 3.31 9.10
N VAL A 210 17.65 2.28 9.82
CA VAL A 210 18.27 2.43 11.16
C VAL A 210 19.53 3.29 11.10
N ARG A 211 20.39 3.09 10.09
CA ARG A 211 21.65 3.85 9.94
C ARG A 211 21.46 5.36 9.77
N VAL A 212 20.38 5.78 9.12
CA VAL A 212 20.12 7.20 8.84
C VAL A 212 19.19 7.84 9.88
N ALA A 213 18.53 7.04 10.73
CA ALA A 213 17.52 7.50 11.68
C ALA A 213 18.04 8.54 12.68
N ASP A 214 19.21 8.30 13.30
CA ASP A 214 19.76 9.23 14.29
C ASP A 214 20.05 10.60 13.68
N LYS A 215 20.61 10.62 12.45
CA LYS A 215 20.88 11.86 11.72
C LYS A 215 19.58 12.60 11.36
N ILE A 216 18.50 11.90 11.02
CA ILE A 216 17.19 12.51 10.76
C ILE A 216 16.63 13.15 12.04
N ILE A 217 16.80 12.50 13.19
CA ILE A 217 16.32 13.03 14.47
C ILE A 217 17.15 14.26 14.87
N GLU A 218 18.47 14.20 14.76
CA GLU A 218 19.37 15.24 15.25
C GLU A 218 19.53 16.45 14.32
N CYS A 219 19.34 16.30 13.01
CA CYS A 219 19.61 17.35 12.02
C CYS A 219 18.37 17.72 11.20
N ASP A 220 18.12 19.02 11.04
CA ASP A 220 16.97 19.53 10.26
C ASP A 220 17.24 19.62 8.76
N THR A 221 18.51 19.48 8.34
CA THR A 221 18.96 19.56 6.94
C THR A 221 19.14 18.19 6.27
N ALA A 222 18.67 17.11 6.91
CA ALA A 222 18.89 15.72 6.50
C ALA A 222 17.98 15.25 5.33
N VAL A 223 17.85 16.07 4.27
CA VAL A 223 16.88 15.84 3.17
C VAL A 223 17.14 14.53 2.42
N SER A 224 18.40 14.23 2.10
CA SER A 224 18.77 13.00 1.40
C SER A 224 18.56 11.76 2.29
N GLU A 225 18.85 11.87 3.60
CA GLU A 225 18.63 10.80 4.56
C GLU A 225 17.14 10.52 4.78
N VAL A 226 16.31 11.57 4.86
CA VAL A 226 14.84 11.46 4.92
C VAL A 226 14.32 10.71 3.69
N LYS A 227 14.84 11.03 2.49
CA LYS A 227 14.50 10.30 1.27
C LYS A 227 14.91 8.83 1.35
N ALA A 228 16.15 8.52 1.74
CA ALA A 228 16.65 7.16 1.88
C ALA A 228 15.83 6.33 2.89
N CYS A 229 15.50 6.93 4.04
CA CYS A 229 14.66 6.30 5.05
C CYS A 229 13.24 6.07 4.54
N SER A 230 12.62 7.08 3.91
CA SER A 230 11.27 6.96 3.34
C SER A 230 11.18 5.80 2.34
N VAL A 231 12.11 5.70 1.39
CA VAL A 231 12.11 4.60 0.42
C VAL A 231 12.39 3.25 1.07
N ALA A 232 13.17 3.19 2.15
CA ALA A 232 13.42 1.97 2.92
C ALA A 232 12.17 1.47 3.64
N LEU A 233 11.44 2.36 4.33
CA LEU A 233 10.20 2.03 5.02
C LEU A 233 9.13 1.57 4.02
N ARG A 234 9.04 2.25 2.87
CA ARG A 234 8.13 1.89 1.78
C ARG A 234 8.45 0.53 1.16
N LEU A 235 9.73 0.19 0.98
CA LEU A 235 10.15 -1.14 0.54
C LEU A 235 9.74 -2.22 1.56
N MET A 236 9.96 -1.98 2.84
CA MET A 236 9.51 -2.91 3.90
C MET A 236 7.99 -3.11 3.86
N PHE A 237 7.22 -2.02 3.75
CA PHE A 237 5.77 -2.09 3.58
C PHE A 237 5.35 -2.89 2.33
N HIS A 238 6.00 -2.66 1.19
CA HIS A 238 5.71 -3.38 -0.05
C HIS A 238 6.03 -4.88 0.07
N ILE A 239 7.12 -5.26 0.74
CA ILE A 239 7.46 -6.65 1.04
C ILE A 239 6.42 -7.30 1.96
N LEU A 240 5.92 -6.60 2.98
CA LEU A 240 4.89 -7.15 3.86
C LEU A 240 3.53 -7.29 3.16
N ASN A 241 3.24 -6.51 2.13
CA ASN A 241 2.07 -6.71 1.25
C ASN A 241 2.23 -7.86 0.23
N TRP A 242 3.33 -8.59 0.29
CA TRP A 242 3.51 -9.79 -0.51
C TRP A 242 2.47 -10.87 -0.16
N ASN A 243 1.94 -11.55 -1.17
CA ASN A 243 1.02 -12.66 -0.97
C ASN A 243 1.78 -13.94 -0.59
N PHE A 244 2.16 -14.04 0.69
CA PHE A 244 2.93 -15.17 1.23
C PHE A 244 2.18 -16.50 1.11
N ARG A 245 2.86 -17.53 0.61
CA ARG A 245 2.23 -18.85 0.39
C ARG A 245 1.80 -19.55 1.68
N ASN A 246 2.43 -19.23 2.81
CA ASN A 246 2.04 -19.80 4.11
C ASN A 246 0.66 -19.32 4.59
N SER A 247 0.02 -18.38 3.88
CA SER A 247 -1.37 -17.98 4.08
C SER A 247 -2.37 -19.14 3.93
N THR A 248 -2.09 -20.14 3.08
CA THR A 248 -3.07 -21.18 2.71
C THR A 248 -3.21 -22.33 3.70
N ASN A 249 -2.47 -22.35 4.82
CA ASN A 249 -2.48 -23.48 5.76
C ASN A 249 -3.42 -23.29 6.97
N VAL A 250 -4.18 -22.20 7.02
CA VAL A 250 -5.23 -21.99 8.05
C VAL A 250 -6.58 -21.91 7.35
N GLY A 251 -7.26 -23.05 7.22
CA GLY A 251 -8.64 -23.13 6.74
C GLY A 251 -8.79 -23.62 5.31
N GLU A 252 -8.50 -24.90 5.07
CA GLU A 252 -8.98 -25.63 3.91
C GLU A 252 -10.52 -25.71 4.02
N GLY A 253 -11.21 -24.70 3.48
CA GLY A 253 -12.65 -24.55 3.63
C GLY A 253 -13.15 -23.21 3.14
N THR A 254 -13.21 -23.07 1.81
CA THR A 254 -13.85 -21.97 1.04
C THR A 254 -12.90 -20.81 0.68
N LYS A 255 -12.84 -20.51 -0.64
CA LYS A 255 -12.26 -19.32 -1.29
C LYS A 255 -10.79 -19.33 -1.74
N ASN A 256 -10.37 -20.31 -2.54
CA ASN A 256 -9.42 -20.05 -3.65
C ASN A 256 -9.27 -21.25 -4.59
N ARG A 257 -10.35 -21.63 -5.28
CA ARG A 257 -10.22 -22.35 -6.55
C ARG A 257 -10.70 -21.45 -7.68
N ILE A 258 -9.71 -20.98 -8.45
CA ILE A 258 -9.81 -20.61 -9.86
C ILE A 258 -10.56 -19.30 -10.14
N ASN A 259 -9.82 -18.20 -10.20
CA ASN A 259 -10.13 -17.07 -11.08
C ASN A 259 -8.89 -16.82 -11.96
N LEU A 260 -8.69 -17.69 -12.95
CA LEU A 260 -7.88 -17.39 -14.14
C LEU A 260 -8.88 -17.08 -15.27
N PHE A 261 -8.80 -15.85 -15.80
CA PHE A 261 -9.55 -15.25 -16.91
C PHE A 261 -10.97 -14.73 -16.63
N PRO A 262 -11.28 -13.44 -16.91
CA PRO A 262 -12.64 -12.94 -16.97
C PRO A 262 -13.24 -13.29 -18.34
N CYS A 263 -14.05 -14.34 -18.40
CA CYS A 263 -14.97 -14.54 -19.52
C CYS A 263 -16.40 -14.53 -18.95
N GLY A 264 -17.23 -13.66 -19.52
CA GLY A 264 -18.52 -13.25 -18.96
C GLY A 264 -19.49 -14.39 -18.64
N GLY A 265 -20.23 -14.21 -17.54
CA GLY A 265 -21.32 -15.08 -17.13
C GLY A 265 -21.83 -14.71 -15.75
N ARG A 266 -22.92 -13.92 -15.72
CA ARG A 266 -23.66 -13.48 -14.52
C ARG A 266 -23.83 -14.60 -13.48
N ARG A 267 -23.31 -14.36 -12.27
CA ARG A 267 -23.85 -14.82 -10.98
C ARG A 267 -23.33 -13.89 -9.88
N GLU A 268 -24.11 -12.85 -9.59
CA GLU A 268 -23.94 -11.99 -8.43
C GLU A 268 -24.23 -12.80 -7.16
N THR A 269 -23.18 -13.18 -6.45
CA THR A 269 -23.24 -13.40 -5.00
C THR A 269 -22.44 -12.26 -4.42
N MET A 270 -23.08 -11.40 -3.63
CA MET A 270 -22.50 -10.21 -3.00
C MET A 270 -21.09 -10.49 -2.44
N GLU A 271 -20.07 -10.16 -3.22
CA GLU A 271 -18.72 -9.95 -2.73
C GLU A 271 -18.76 -8.61 -2.01
N ILE A 272 -19.08 -8.64 -0.71
CA ILE A 272 -18.77 -7.52 0.19
C ILE A 272 -17.29 -7.22 -0.06
N LYS A 273 -17.02 -6.00 -0.55
CA LYS A 273 -15.69 -5.43 -0.76
C LYS A 273 -14.90 -5.43 0.57
N LYS A 274 -14.42 -6.58 1.05
CA LYS A 274 -13.40 -6.67 2.11
C LYS A 274 -12.06 -6.21 1.52
N SER A 275 -11.90 -4.91 1.29
CA SER A 275 -10.87 -4.39 0.37
C SER A 275 -9.85 -3.46 1.03
N GLU A 276 -9.69 -3.47 2.36
CA GLU A 276 -8.72 -2.58 3.04
C GLU A 276 -7.75 -3.24 3.99
N CYS A 277 -8.01 -4.47 4.43
CA CYS A 277 -7.10 -5.20 5.32
C CYS A 277 -6.42 -6.35 4.57
N VAL A 278 -5.12 -6.23 4.30
CA VAL A 278 -4.29 -7.30 3.74
C VAL A 278 -3.55 -7.99 4.88
N LEU A 279 -3.91 -9.23 5.19
CA LEU A 279 -3.27 -9.99 6.26
C LEU A 279 -1.83 -10.38 5.89
N VAL A 280 -0.91 -10.20 6.84
CA VAL A 280 0.52 -10.52 6.66
C VAL A 280 0.80 -11.86 7.30
N GLN A 281 1.06 -12.89 6.47
CA GLN A 281 1.24 -14.28 6.92
C GLN A 281 2.58 -14.90 6.51
N PRO A 282 3.73 -14.31 6.91
CA PRO A 282 5.04 -14.87 6.67
C PRO A 282 5.27 -16.16 7.47
N GLY A 283 6.23 -16.96 7.02
CA GLY A 283 6.61 -18.20 7.71
C GLY A 283 7.37 -17.97 9.03
N PRO A 284 7.60 -19.05 9.81
CA PRO A 284 8.33 -19.00 11.08
C PRO A 284 9.75 -18.42 10.97
N THR A 285 10.35 -18.50 9.78
CA THR A 285 11.67 -17.94 9.47
C THR A 285 11.74 -16.43 9.55
N TRP A 286 10.60 -15.72 9.63
CA TRP A 286 10.57 -14.26 9.77
C TRP A 286 10.47 -13.78 11.23
N ARG A 287 10.28 -14.71 12.18
CA ARG A 287 10.06 -14.39 13.59
C ARG A 287 11.21 -13.61 14.23
N ASP A 288 12.44 -13.97 13.91
CA ASP A 288 13.65 -13.31 14.40
C ASP A 288 13.74 -11.84 13.94
N VAL A 289 13.16 -11.51 12.79
CA VAL A 289 13.19 -10.15 12.23
C VAL A 289 11.98 -9.33 12.69
N LEU A 290 10.77 -9.87 12.55
CA LEU A 290 9.53 -9.10 12.77
C LEU A 290 9.05 -9.10 14.22
N ILE A 291 9.35 -10.13 15.00
CA ILE A 291 8.86 -10.27 16.39
C ILE A 291 10.01 -10.10 17.39
N SER A 292 11.02 -10.96 17.33
CA SER A 292 12.09 -11.01 18.34
C SER A 292 13.21 -9.98 18.11
N GLY A 293 13.29 -9.39 16.91
CA GLY A 293 14.38 -8.51 16.49
C GLY A 293 14.28 -7.06 16.98
N GLY A 294 13.26 -6.71 17.77
CA GLY A 294 13.04 -5.35 18.28
C GLY A 294 12.61 -4.33 17.23
N HIS A 295 12.42 -4.75 15.97
CA HIS A 295 12.06 -3.86 14.85
C HIS A 295 10.77 -3.09 15.11
N VAL A 296 9.73 -3.76 15.61
CA VAL A 296 8.44 -3.14 15.96
C VAL A 296 8.63 -2.03 16.99
N GLY A 297 9.39 -2.30 18.07
CA GLY A 297 9.70 -1.29 19.07
C GLY A 297 10.49 -0.12 18.51
N TRP A 298 11.44 -0.40 17.62
CA TRP A 298 12.23 0.63 16.94
C TRP A 298 11.36 1.53 16.05
N ILE A 299 10.51 0.98 15.18
CA ILE A 299 9.71 1.80 14.24
C ILE A 299 8.68 2.66 14.98
N LEU A 300 8.05 2.12 16.02
CA LEU A 300 7.11 2.87 16.86
C LEU A 300 7.82 4.02 17.58
N GLY A 301 8.95 3.74 18.24
CA GLY A 301 9.75 4.77 18.91
C GLY A 301 10.38 5.78 17.94
N PHE A 302 10.73 5.35 16.73
CA PHE A 302 11.21 6.24 15.68
C PHE A 302 10.12 7.22 15.23
N TYR A 303 8.91 6.71 14.95
CA TYR A 303 7.77 7.57 14.59
C TYR A 303 7.40 8.55 15.71
N GLU A 304 7.39 8.10 16.96
CA GLU A 304 7.14 8.97 18.12
C GLU A 304 8.16 10.10 18.21
N LYS A 305 9.46 9.82 18.04
CA LYS A 305 10.51 10.85 18.00
C LYS A 305 10.33 11.83 16.85
N LEU A 306 9.96 11.35 15.66
CA LEU A 306 9.66 12.23 14.51
C LEU A 306 8.46 13.14 14.81
N ARG A 307 7.39 12.58 15.40
CA ARG A 307 6.20 13.31 15.82
C ARG A 307 6.52 14.42 16.82
N HIS A 308 7.40 14.16 17.79
CA HIS A 308 7.87 15.17 18.72
C HIS A 308 8.75 16.23 18.06
N LYS A 309 9.66 15.83 17.17
CA LYS A 309 10.54 16.75 16.44
C LYS A 309 9.75 17.75 15.60
N PHE A 310 8.74 17.27 14.87
CA PHE A 310 7.97 18.08 13.92
C PHE A 310 6.64 18.58 14.48
N SER A 311 6.43 18.58 15.81
CA SER A 311 5.13 18.91 16.42
C SER A 311 4.56 20.28 16.04
N TYR A 312 5.41 21.22 15.63
CA TYR A 312 5.02 22.58 15.22
C TYR A 312 4.73 22.72 13.72
N ASP A 313 5.08 21.73 12.90
CA ASP A 313 4.88 21.74 11.46
C ASP A 313 3.71 20.82 11.08
N GLY A 314 2.48 21.33 11.08
CA GLY A 314 1.30 20.51 10.77
C GLY A 314 1.36 19.73 9.44
N SER A 315 2.23 20.15 8.50
CA SER A 315 2.41 19.48 7.20
C SER A 315 3.30 18.23 7.26
N TRP A 316 4.03 18.01 8.36
CA TRP A 316 4.95 16.88 8.50
C TRP A 316 4.23 15.53 8.43
N ILE A 317 2.97 15.49 8.87
CA ILE A 317 2.13 14.28 8.94
C ILE A 317 2.01 13.65 7.53
N ASP A 318 1.94 14.47 6.49
CA ASP A 318 1.81 14.01 5.10
C ASP A 318 3.15 13.95 4.35
N SER A 319 4.26 14.14 5.06
CA SER A 319 5.59 13.95 4.47
C SER A 319 5.78 12.49 4.01
N PRO A 320 6.54 12.23 2.93
CA PRO A 320 6.78 10.88 2.45
C PRO A 320 7.34 9.91 3.51
N LEU A 321 8.15 10.43 4.44
CA LEU A 321 8.69 9.65 5.55
C LEU A 321 7.61 9.25 6.55
N ALA A 322 6.77 10.20 6.97
CA ALA A 322 5.69 9.94 7.91
C ALA A 322 4.65 8.97 7.33
N VAL A 323 4.25 9.17 6.07
CA VAL A 323 3.35 8.26 5.34
C VAL A 323 3.94 6.86 5.26
N SER A 324 5.20 6.71 4.85
CA SER A 324 5.85 5.39 4.71
C SER A 324 5.98 4.68 6.07
N ALA A 325 6.25 5.43 7.14
CA ALA A 325 6.31 4.90 8.50
C ALA A 325 4.94 4.41 8.98
N ARG A 326 3.88 5.21 8.82
CA ARG A 326 2.52 4.81 9.21
C ARG A 326 2.03 3.61 8.42
N GLN A 327 2.23 3.59 7.11
CA GLN A 327 1.87 2.44 6.27
C GLN A 327 2.53 1.15 6.77
N LEU A 328 3.83 1.19 7.11
CA LEU A 328 4.53 0.04 7.69
C LEU A 328 3.95 -0.35 9.07
N ILE A 329 3.68 0.62 9.95
CA ILE A 329 3.07 0.38 11.26
C ILE A 329 1.69 -0.27 11.12
N VAL A 330 0.81 0.27 10.26
CA VAL A 330 -0.51 -0.29 9.97
C VAL A 330 -0.38 -1.72 9.45
N GLN A 331 0.55 -1.97 8.52
CA GLN A 331 0.77 -3.31 7.98
C GLN A 331 1.24 -4.30 9.07
N LEU A 332 2.08 -3.88 10.00
CA LEU A 332 2.52 -4.70 11.14
C LEU A 332 1.36 -5.03 12.11
N CYS A 333 0.28 -4.24 12.13
CA CYS A 333 -0.93 -4.57 12.89
C CYS A 333 -1.68 -5.79 12.32
N SER A 334 -1.46 -6.11 11.04
CA SER A 334 -2.10 -7.23 10.34
C SER A 334 -1.28 -8.54 10.35
N LEU A 335 -0.19 -8.59 11.13
CA LEU A 335 0.70 -9.74 11.24
C LEU A 335 0.01 -10.91 11.95
N THR A 336 -0.08 -12.06 11.28
CA THR A 336 -0.78 -13.25 11.78
C THR A 336 -0.24 -14.55 11.15
N GLY A 337 -0.79 -15.70 11.54
CA GLY A 337 -0.45 -17.02 11.01
C GLY A 337 0.78 -17.67 11.66
N THR A 338 1.46 -18.54 10.91
CA THR A 338 2.48 -19.46 11.44
C THR A 338 3.74 -18.80 12.01
N ILE A 339 3.92 -17.49 11.81
CA ILE A 339 4.97 -16.72 12.48
C ILE A 339 4.84 -16.82 14.01
N PHE A 340 3.61 -16.88 14.53
CA PHE A 340 3.34 -17.15 15.94
C PHE A 340 3.29 -18.67 16.19
N PRO A 341 4.10 -19.24 17.11
CA PRO A 341 4.06 -20.66 17.40
C PRO A 341 2.71 -21.10 17.95
N SER A 342 2.18 -22.21 17.44
CA SER A 342 0.99 -22.85 17.99
C SER A 342 1.22 -23.20 19.48
N GLY A 343 0.40 -22.63 20.37
CA GLY A 343 0.54 -22.77 21.82
C GLY A 343 1.20 -21.58 22.54
N ASN A 344 1.58 -20.51 21.82
CA ASN A 344 2.05 -19.25 22.41
C ASN A 344 1.19 -18.06 21.95
N GLU A 345 -0.12 -18.14 22.22
CA GLU A 345 -1.08 -17.06 21.94
C GLU A 345 -0.67 -15.74 22.62
N GLN A 346 0.00 -15.83 23.77
CA GLN A 346 0.54 -14.67 24.48
C GLN A 346 1.50 -13.81 23.65
N MET A 347 2.26 -14.42 22.74
CA MET A 347 3.18 -13.66 21.88
C MET A 347 2.41 -12.81 20.86
N GLN A 348 1.30 -13.31 20.33
CA GLN A 348 0.44 -12.53 19.45
C GLN A 348 -0.27 -11.42 20.23
N ASP A 349 -0.79 -11.73 21.42
CA ASP A 349 -1.42 -10.74 22.30
C ASP A 349 -0.46 -9.59 22.64
N GLN A 350 0.79 -9.91 22.97
CA GLN A 350 1.84 -8.93 23.27
C GLN A 350 2.17 -8.07 22.05
N HIS A 351 2.28 -8.67 20.86
CA HIS A 351 2.49 -7.93 19.61
C HIS A 351 1.34 -6.96 19.34
N LEU A 352 0.09 -7.44 19.40
CA LEU A 352 -1.10 -6.60 19.18
C LEU A 352 -1.21 -5.48 20.21
N LEU A 353 -0.89 -5.75 21.48
CA LEU A 353 -0.87 -4.73 22.52
C LEU A 353 0.20 -3.66 22.24
N GLN A 354 1.40 -4.08 21.84
CA GLN A 354 2.48 -3.15 21.48
C GLN A 354 2.09 -2.26 20.30
N MET A 355 1.48 -2.85 19.26
CA MET A 355 0.97 -2.10 18.11
C MET A 355 -0.12 -1.11 18.53
N LEU A 356 -1.11 -1.54 19.31
CA LEU A 356 -2.18 -0.69 19.81
C LEU A 356 -1.65 0.48 20.65
N THR A 357 -0.66 0.22 21.50
CA THR A 357 0.02 1.26 22.31
C THR A 357 0.70 2.28 21.41
N GLY A 358 1.31 1.85 20.30
CA GLY A 358 2.00 2.73 19.37
C GLY A 358 1.08 3.66 18.57
N ILE A 359 -0.16 3.22 18.27
CA ILE A 359 -1.12 3.99 17.47
C ILE A 359 -2.13 4.77 18.31
N ILE A 360 -2.19 4.56 19.64
CA ILE A 360 -3.26 5.13 20.47
C ILE A 360 -3.38 6.66 20.36
N GLN A 361 -2.24 7.35 20.26
CA GLN A 361 -2.18 8.82 20.13
C GLN A 361 -2.70 9.33 18.78
N TRP A 362 -2.96 8.44 17.81
CA TRP A 362 -3.54 8.79 16.51
C TRP A 362 -5.07 8.85 16.54
N ILE A 363 -5.70 8.25 17.56
CA ILE A 363 -7.15 8.05 17.65
C ILE A 363 -7.77 8.43 19.01
N ASP A 364 -6.95 8.64 20.06
CA ASP A 364 -7.39 9.02 21.40
C ASP A 364 -6.76 10.36 21.86
N PRO A 365 -7.54 11.29 22.45
CA PRO A 365 -9.01 11.28 22.58
C PRO A 365 -9.70 11.69 21.24
N PRO A 366 -10.77 10.99 20.80
CA PRO A 366 -11.37 11.22 19.48
C PRO A 366 -11.86 12.65 19.21
N ASP A 367 -12.48 13.28 20.20
CA ASP A 367 -13.02 14.65 20.13
C ASP A 367 -11.90 15.69 19.95
N GLY A 368 -10.79 15.54 20.67
CA GLY A 368 -9.62 16.39 20.51
C GLY A 368 -8.99 16.28 19.13
N ILE A 369 -8.98 15.08 18.54
CA ILE A 369 -8.43 14.83 17.21
C ILE A 369 -9.36 15.36 16.12
N SER A 370 -10.67 15.08 16.21
CA SER A 370 -11.71 15.64 15.35
C SER A 370 -11.65 17.18 15.32
N ALA A 371 -11.56 17.81 16.50
CA ALA A 371 -11.40 19.26 16.61
C ALA A 371 -10.09 19.76 15.96
N ALA A 372 -8.98 19.02 16.11
CA ALA A 372 -7.72 19.40 15.46
C ALA A 372 -7.81 19.31 13.93
N ILE A 373 -8.48 18.28 13.39
CA ILE A 373 -8.69 18.12 11.94
C ILE A 373 -9.53 19.28 11.39
N ASN A 374 -10.63 19.62 12.08
CA ASN A 374 -11.47 20.76 11.72
C ASN A 374 -10.73 22.11 11.79
N ASN A 375 -9.63 22.19 12.56
CA ASN A 375 -8.73 23.35 12.63
C ASN A 375 -7.56 23.28 11.62
N GLY A 376 -7.59 22.35 10.66
CA GLY A 376 -6.61 22.27 9.58
C GLY A 376 -5.44 21.31 9.82
N ARG A 377 -5.49 20.45 10.84
CA ARG A 377 -4.54 19.32 10.96
C ARG A 377 -4.92 18.22 9.96
N SER A 378 -3.92 17.56 9.39
CA SER A 378 -4.13 16.38 8.56
C SER A 378 -4.86 15.25 9.28
N GLU A 379 -5.85 14.67 8.61
CA GLU A 379 -6.64 13.51 9.03
C GLU A 379 -5.89 12.17 8.88
N SER A 380 -4.73 12.16 8.21
CA SER A 380 -4.02 10.93 7.83
C SER A 380 -3.73 10.00 9.02
N GLU A 381 -3.30 10.54 10.18
CA GLU A 381 -3.05 9.74 11.39
C GLU A 381 -4.33 9.05 11.88
N MET A 382 -5.46 9.76 11.89
CA MET A 382 -6.75 9.24 12.34
C MET A 382 -7.22 8.09 11.43
N LEU A 383 -7.14 8.29 10.11
CA LEU A 383 -7.51 7.27 9.12
C LEU A 383 -6.61 6.03 9.22
N ASP A 384 -5.30 6.22 9.32
CA ASP A 384 -4.35 5.12 9.49
C ASP A 384 -4.55 4.39 10.84
N GLY A 385 -4.89 5.12 11.90
CA GLY A 385 -5.27 4.55 13.19
C GLY A 385 -6.53 3.70 13.11
N CYS A 386 -7.55 4.13 12.37
CA CYS A 386 -8.75 3.34 12.10
C CYS A 386 -8.42 2.04 11.33
N ARG A 387 -7.56 2.13 10.29
CA ARG A 387 -7.10 0.95 9.52
C ARG A 387 -6.29 -0.02 10.37
N ALA A 388 -5.47 0.50 11.28
CA ALA A 388 -4.73 -0.31 12.23
C ALA A 388 -5.67 -1.04 13.21
N LEU A 389 -6.70 -0.35 13.73
CA LEU A 389 -7.75 -1.00 14.54
C LEU A 389 -8.50 -2.08 13.76
N LEU A 390 -8.83 -1.85 12.49
CA LEU A 390 -9.45 -2.87 11.62
C LEU A 390 -8.57 -4.10 11.45
N SER A 391 -7.27 -3.89 11.27
CA SER A 391 -6.30 -4.98 11.16
C SER A 391 -6.23 -5.80 12.46
N ILE A 392 -6.20 -5.12 13.62
CA ILE A 392 -6.22 -5.78 14.92
C ILE A 392 -7.54 -6.54 15.14
N ALA A 393 -8.69 -5.93 14.82
CA ALA A 393 -10.01 -6.55 14.99
C ALA A 393 -10.22 -7.78 14.09
N THR A 394 -9.62 -7.79 12.89
CA THR A 394 -9.69 -8.93 11.96
C THR A 394 -8.95 -10.16 12.50
N ILE A 395 -7.96 -9.95 13.36
CA ILE A 395 -7.10 -11.02 13.89
C ILE A 395 -7.52 -11.42 15.30
N ALA A 396 -7.89 -10.45 16.14
CA ALA A 396 -8.22 -10.68 17.54
C ALA A 396 -9.70 -11.06 17.72
N PRO A 397 -10.02 -12.14 18.45
CA PRO A 397 -11.40 -12.39 18.89
C PRO A 397 -11.97 -11.20 19.67
N PRO A 398 -13.28 -10.93 19.65
CA PRO A 398 -13.87 -9.73 20.25
C PRO A 398 -13.50 -9.52 21.73
N MET A 399 -13.41 -10.60 22.51
CA MET A 399 -13.01 -10.54 23.92
C MET A 399 -11.55 -10.15 24.11
N LEU A 400 -10.65 -10.64 23.26
CA LEU A 400 -9.25 -10.24 23.26
C LEU A 400 -9.13 -8.78 22.82
N PHE A 401 -9.81 -8.41 21.72
CA PHE A 401 -9.83 -7.06 21.20
C PHE A 401 -10.16 -6.05 22.30
N ASP A 402 -11.26 -6.25 23.04
CA ASP A 402 -11.65 -5.36 24.15
C ASP A 402 -10.60 -5.32 25.28
N LYS A 403 -10.00 -6.47 25.61
CA LYS A 403 -9.02 -6.61 26.69
C LYS A 403 -7.68 -5.93 26.40
N LEU A 404 -7.27 -5.79 25.13
CA LEU A 404 -5.98 -5.20 24.76
C LEU A 404 -5.75 -3.87 25.48
N LEU A 405 -6.64 -2.88 25.28
CA LEU A 405 -6.46 -1.56 25.89
C LEU A 405 -6.69 -1.54 27.40
N LYS A 406 -7.55 -2.43 27.95
CA LYS A 406 -7.78 -2.56 29.40
C LYS A 406 -6.50 -2.87 30.19
N SER A 407 -5.48 -3.42 29.52
CA SER A 407 -4.20 -3.71 30.16
C SER A 407 -3.35 -2.46 30.44
N ILE A 408 -3.61 -1.35 29.75
CA ILE A 408 -2.82 -0.11 29.83
C ILE A 408 -3.67 1.16 30.08
N SER A 409 -5.00 1.06 29.99
CA SER A 409 -5.96 2.16 30.09
C SER A 409 -7.14 1.79 31.00
N PRO A 410 -7.83 2.75 31.63
CA PRO A 410 -9.06 2.48 32.39
C PRO A 410 -10.23 1.99 31.52
N PHE A 411 -10.16 2.11 30.19
CA PHE A 411 -11.19 1.66 29.26
C PHE A 411 -10.67 0.60 28.27
N GLY A 412 -11.59 -0.19 27.73
CA GLY A 412 -11.27 -1.20 26.73
C GLY A 412 -11.29 -0.68 25.31
N THR A 413 -10.75 -1.49 24.39
CA THR A 413 -10.63 -1.10 22.97
C THR A 413 -12.01 -0.95 22.32
N VAL A 414 -13.03 -1.70 22.77
CA VAL A 414 -14.42 -1.53 22.27
C VAL A 414 -15.02 -0.20 22.74
N SER A 415 -14.68 0.25 23.95
CA SER A 415 -15.10 1.57 24.44
C SER A 415 -14.45 2.70 23.62
N LEU A 416 -13.16 2.56 23.27
CA LEU A 416 -12.50 3.48 22.36
C LEU A 416 -13.17 3.49 20.98
N LEU A 417 -13.42 2.31 20.40
CA LEU A 417 -14.12 2.16 19.12
C LEU A 417 -15.49 2.85 19.15
N SER A 418 -16.23 2.71 20.26
CA SER A 418 -17.51 3.39 20.47
C SER A 418 -17.36 4.91 20.47
N ALA A 419 -16.42 5.46 21.24
CA ALA A 419 -16.18 6.89 21.30
C ALA A 419 -15.77 7.45 19.94
N LEU A 420 -14.87 6.74 19.25
CA LEU A 420 -14.38 7.06 17.91
C LEU A 420 -15.51 7.07 16.87
N THR A 421 -16.35 6.03 16.87
CA THR A 421 -17.51 5.94 15.97
C THR A 421 -18.52 7.06 16.25
N CYS A 422 -18.81 7.34 17.52
CA CYS A 422 -19.73 8.42 17.89
C CYS A 422 -19.24 9.79 17.41
N GLU A 423 -17.95 10.07 17.59
CA GLU A 423 -17.36 11.35 17.16
C GLU A 423 -17.35 11.48 15.64
N VAL A 424 -16.95 10.43 14.92
CA VAL A 424 -16.94 10.43 13.45
C VAL A 424 -18.36 10.56 12.88
N VAL A 425 -19.37 9.91 13.48
CA VAL A 425 -20.78 10.06 13.08
C VAL A 425 -21.24 11.51 13.24
N LYS A 426 -20.88 12.17 14.34
CA LYS A 426 -21.21 13.60 14.55
C LYS A 426 -20.52 14.50 13.54
N ALA A 427 -19.23 14.26 13.27
CA ALA A 427 -18.46 15.02 12.28
C ALA A 427 -19.01 14.81 10.86
N ASN A 428 -19.42 13.59 10.51
CA ASN A 428 -20.06 13.28 9.23
C ASN A 428 -21.43 13.98 9.10
N ALA A 429 -22.21 14.05 10.19
CA ALA A 429 -23.49 14.76 10.20
C ALA A 429 -23.34 16.28 9.99
N ALA A 430 -22.24 16.86 10.49
CA ALA A 430 -21.96 18.28 10.37
C ALA A 430 -21.59 18.69 8.94
N ASN A 431 -21.02 17.77 8.16
CA ASN A 431 -20.49 18.03 6.81
C ASN A 431 -21.33 17.30 5.73
N CYS A 432 -22.64 17.20 5.91
CA CYS A 432 -23.53 16.40 5.06
C CYS A 432 -23.57 16.80 3.57
N ASN A 433 -23.11 18.01 3.24
CA ASN A 433 -23.12 18.57 1.88
C ASN A 433 -21.78 18.44 1.15
N GLU A 434 -20.75 17.91 1.81
CA GLU A 434 -19.42 17.73 1.23
C GLU A 434 -19.25 16.26 0.80
N GLU A 435 -18.97 16.03 -0.49
CA GLU A 435 -18.61 14.70 -0.98
C GLU A 435 -17.20 14.31 -0.51
N GLU A 436 -17.02 13.03 -0.16
CA GLU A 436 -15.73 12.42 0.22
C GLU A 436 -14.98 13.09 1.40
N THR A 437 -15.70 13.43 2.47
CA THR A 437 -15.08 13.93 3.70
C THR A 437 -14.23 12.88 4.42
N TRP A 438 -13.25 13.34 5.22
CA TRP A 438 -12.47 12.47 6.10
C TRP A 438 -13.36 11.65 7.05
N SER A 439 -14.47 12.23 7.51
CA SER A 439 -15.40 11.59 8.45
C SER A 439 -16.25 10.52 7.76
N SER A 440 -16.65 10.72 6.50
CA SER A 440 -17.28 9.67 5.69
C SER A 440 -16.33 8.47 5.54
N ARG A 441 -15.07 8.74 5.18
CA ARG A 441 -14.07 7.69 5.00
C ARG A 441 -13.74 6.93 6.29
N ALA A 442 -13.60 7.66 7.39
CA ALA A 442 -13.39 7.06 8.70
C ALA A 442 -14.61 6.21 9.12
N LEU A 443 -15.83 6.67 8.83
CA LEU A 443 -17.06 5.94 9.18
C LEU A 443 -17.13 4.59 8.47
N GLU A 444 -16.79 4.52 7.18
CA GLU A 444 -16.72 3.25 6.44
C GLU A 444 -15.80 2.24 7.14
N ILE A 445 -14.57 2.67 7.46
CA ILE A 445 -13.58 1.82 8.12
C ILE A 445 -14.09 1.37 9.50
N LEU A 446 -14.67 2.28 10.29
CA LEU A 446 -15.17 1.96 11.63
C LEU A 446 -16.36 0.99 11.58
N LEU A 447 -17.25 1.13 10.59
CA LEU A 447 -18.35 0.18 10.39
C LEU A 447 -17.83 -1.20 9.98
N ASP A 448 -16.77 -1.28 9.18
CA ASP A 448 -16.10 -2.55 8.88
C ASP A 448 -15.52 -3.20 10.16
N ILE A 449 -14.98 -2.43 11.09
CA ILE A 449 -14.54 -2.95 12.40
C ILE A 449 -15.72 -3.56 13.16
N TRP A 450 -16.84 -2.83 13.25
CA TRP A 450 -18.05 -3.34 13.91
C TRP A 450 -18.57 -4.62 13.23
N ASN A 451 -18.58 -4.66 11.90
CA ASN A 451 -18.97 -5.85 11.15
C ASN A 451 -18.08 -7.03 11.48
N VAL A 452 -16.75 -6.87 11.43
CA VAL A 452 -15.79 -7.92 11.77
C VAL A 452 -15.99 -8.44 13.20
N LEU A 453 -16.21 -7.55 14.17
CA LEU A 453 -16.41 -7.95 15.57
C LEU A 453 -17.76 -8.64 15.82
N LEU A 454 -18.80 -8.30 15.03
CA LEU A 454 -20.18 -8.76 15.22
C LEU A 454 -20.58 -9.93 14.31
N GLU A 455 -19.90 -10.15 13.19
CA GLU A 455 -20.20 -11.20 12.19
C GLU A 455 -19.89 -12.64 12.67
N SER A 456 -19.36 -12.82 13.89
CA SER A 456 -18.94 -14.14 14.38
C SER A 456 -20.12 -15.15 14.43
N THR A 457 -20.01 -16.17 13.59
CA THR A 457 -20.93 -17.29 13.37
C THR A 457 -21.01 -18.24 14.55
N GLU A 458 -21.61 -17.84 15.68
CA GLU A 458 -22.36 -18.75 16.57
C GLU A 458 -23.45 -17.93 17.27
N LEU A 459 -24.70 -18.08 16.82
CA LEU A 459 -25.89 -17.34 17.25
C LEU A 459 -26.25 -17.46 18.76
N SER A 460 -25.40 -18.08 19.59
CA SER A 460 -25.75 -18.56 20.93
C SER A 460 -24.80 -18.17 22.07
N LYS A 461 -23.74 -17.40 21.84
CA LYS A 461 -22.88 -16.87 22.92
C LYS A 461 -22.81 -15.34 22.80
N SER A 462 -22.93 -14.61 23.92
CA SER A 462 -22.80 -13.15 23.89
C SER A 462 -21.42 -12.79 23.33
N ILE A 463 -21.41 -12.22 22.13
CA ILE A 463 -20.19 -11.92 21.36
C ILE A 463 -19.39 -10.79 22.05
N LEU A 464 -20.10 -9.89 22.73
CA LEU A 464 -19.53 -8.73 23.42
C LEU A 464 -19.70 -8.84 24.94
N SER A 465 -18.82 -8.15 25.66
CA SER A 465 -18.92 -7.91 27.10
C SER A 465 -20.12 -6.99 27.41
N PRO A 466 -20.59 -6.91 28.66
CA PRO A 466 -21.63 -5.94 29.05
C PRO A 466 -21.25 -4.51 28.67
N GLU A 467 -19.97 -4.14 28.81
CA GLU A 467 -19.46 -2.85 28.35
C GLU A 467 -19.55 -2.71 26.83
N GLY A 468 -19.25 -3.78 26.08
CA GLY A 468 -19.39 -3.81 24.62
C GLY A 468 -20.84 -3.67 24.15
N ILE A 469 -21.80 -4.27 24.85
CA ILE A 469 -23.23 -4.09 24.57
C ILE A 469 -23.64 -2.64 24.83
N SER A 470 -23.19 -2.05 25.94
CA SER A 470 -23.45 -0.63 26.23
C SER A 470 -22.80 0.31 25.20
N ALA A 471 -21.60 -0.01 24.73
CA ALA A 471 -20.91 0.71 23.66
C ALA A 471 -21.71 0.66 22.34
N ALA A 472 -22.14 -0.52 21.91
CA ALA A 472 -22.98 -0.68 20.72
C ALA A 472 -24.30 0.09 20.84
N ALA A 473 -24.94 0.08 22.02
CA ALA A 473 -26.17 0.86 22.28
C ALA A 473 -25.92 2.38 22.12
N THR A 474 -24.82 2.89 22.67
CA THR A 474 -24.44 4.31 22.55
C THR A 474 -24.19 4.70 21.10
N VAL A 475 -23.42 3.91 20.36
CA VAL A 475 -23.15 4.14 18.92
C VAL A 475 -24.45 4.17 18.14
N PHE A 476 -25.33 3.19 18.33
CA PHE A 476 -26.60 3.15 17.62
C PHE A 476 -27.50 4.35 17.95
N ASN A 477 -27.52 4.80 19.21
CA ASN A 477 -28.27 6.01 19.59
C ASN A 477 -27.76 7.25 18.85
N VAL A 478 -26.44 7.47 18.81
CA VAL A 478 -25.84 8.60 18.10
C VAL A 478 -26.08 8.52 16.60
N ILE A 479 -26.01 7.33 16.00
CA ILE A 479 -26.36 7.12 14.59
C ILE A 479 -27.81 7.54 14.33
N VAL A 480 -28.76 7.03 15.11
CA VAL A 480 -30.19 7.35 14.92
C VAL A 480 -30.46 8.84 15.09
N GLU A 481 -29.88 9.48 16.12
CA GLU A 481 -30.01 10.93 16.33
C GLU A 481 -29.44 11.73 15.16
N SER A 482 -28.29 11.33 14.64
CA SER A 482 -27.61 11.95 13.50
C SER A 482 -28.42 11.82 12.20
N GLU A 483 -28.88 10.61 11.88
CA GLU A 483 -29.67 10.33 10.68
C GLU A 483 -31.04 11.02 10.73
N LEU A 484 -31.69 11.06 11.90
CA LEU A 484 -32.94 11.80 12.07
C LEU A 484 -32.75 13.31 11.90
N LYS A 485 -31.62 13.86 12.36
CA LYS A 485 -31.29 15.27 12.15
C LYS A 485 -31.03 15.55 10.67
N ALA A 486 -30.20 14.74 10.01
CA ALA A 486 -29.93 14.86 8.58
C ALA A 486 -31.21 14.78 7.74
N ALA A 487 -32.12 13.86 8.07
CA ALA A 487 -33.41 13.74 7.41
C ALA A 487 -34.32 14.97 7.63
N ALA A 488 -34.24 15.62 8.80
CA ALA A 488 -34.98 16.85 9.07
C ALA A 488 -34.40 18.05 8.30
N ASP A 489 -33.07 18.15 8.23
CA ASP A 489 -32.36 19.24 7.55
C ASP A 489 -32.54 19.18 6.02
N THR A 490 -32.66 17.97 5.45
CA THR A 490 -32.84 17.73 4.00
C THR A 490 -34.29 17.62 3.55
N ALA A 491 -35.26 17.69 4.46
CA ALA A 491 -36.69 17.47 4.16
C ALA A 491 -37.28 18.44 3.12
N PHE A 492 -36.63 19.57 2.87
CA PHE A 492 -37.07 20.63 1.95
C PHE A 492 -36.09 20.86 0.79
N ASP A 493 -35.15 19.95 0.55
CA ASP A 493 -34.17 20.07 -0.52
C ASP A 493 -34.71 19.43 -1.83
N ASP A 494 -34.99 20.26 -2.84
CA ASP A 494 -35.58 19.86 -4.13
C ASP A 494 -34.50 19.38 -5.14
N GLY A 495 -33.53 18.58 -4.69
CA GLY A 495 -32.38 18.13 -5.49
C GLY A 495 -32.77 17.17 -6.62
N ASP A 496 -32.76 17.66 -7.86
CA ASP A 496 -33.10 16.95 -9.11
C ASP A 496 -31.86 16.25 -9.71
N ASP A 497 -31.42 15.12 -9.15
CA ASP A 497 -30.34 14.30 -9.74
C ASP A 497 -30.67 12.80 -9.70
N SER A 498 -31.34 12.33 -10.76
CA SER A 498 -31.86 10.96 -10.88
C SER A 498 -30.79 9.85 -11.02
N ASP A 499 -29.61 10.15 -11.56
CA ASP A 499 -28.52 9.17 -11.72
C ASP A 499 -27.67 9.00 -10.44
N HIS A 500 -27.56 10.04 -9.60
CA HIS A 500 -26.94 9.95 -8.27
C HIS A 500 -27.82 9.19 -7.25
N PHE A 501 -29.11 9.10 -7.52
CA PHE A 501 -30.09 8.47 -6.62
C PHE A 501 -29.83 6.97 -6.39
N GLN A 502 -29.54 6.20 -7.45
CA GLN A 502 -29.38 4.74 -7.34
C GLN A 502 -28.07 4.33 -6.63
N ALA A 503 -26.97 5.05 -6.89
CA ALA A 503 -25.70 4.85 -6.20
C ALA A 503 -25.79 5.26 -4.71
N SER A 504 -26.49 6.36 -4.43
CA SER A 504 -26.80 6.82 -3.07
C SER A 504 -27.64 5.79 -2.29
N ILE A 505 -28.67 5.19 -2.91
CA ILE A 505 -29.47 4.12 -2.29
C ILE A 505 -28.61 2.91 -1.94
N SER A 506 -27.78 2.43 -2.87
CA SER A 506 -26.97 1.23 -2.65
C SER A 506 -25.94 1.43 -1.52
N SER A 507 -25.26 2.58 -1.51
CA SER A 507 -24.36 2.99 -0.41
C SER A 507 -25.10 3.11 0.92
N ARG A 508 -26.33 3.62 0.90
CA ARG A 508 -27.17 3.74 2.10
C ARG A 508 -27.61 2.37 2.63
N ASP A 509 -27.96 1.43 1.75
CA ASP A 509 -28.37 0.08 2.13
C ASP A 509 -27.21 -0.71 2.78
N GLU A 510 -25.98 -0.56 2.28
CA GLU A 510 -24.78 -1.13 2.89
C GLU A 510 -24.54 -0.54 4.30
N ARG A 511 -24.62 0.78 4.44
CA ARG A 511 -24.49 1.46 5.75
C ARG A 511 -25.57 1.02 6.74
N LEU A 512 -26.83 0.98 6.31
CA LEU A 512 -27.96 0.52 7.14
C LEU A 512 -27.79 -0.94 7.57
N SER A 513 -27.19 -1.79 6.74
CA SER A 513 -26.89 -3.18 7.09
C SER A 513 -25.90 -3.26 8.26
N SER A 514 -24.83 -2.45 8.22
CA SER A 514 -23.86 -2.33 9.33
C SER A 514 -24.53 -1.76 10.59
N TYR A 515 -25.34 -0.70 10.46
CA TYR A 515 -26.10 -0.13 11.59
C TYR A 515 -27.04 -1.17 12.23
N ALA A 516 -27.70 -2.00 11.42
CA ALA A 516 -28.58 -3.05 11.91
C ALA A 516 -27.81 -4.14 12.68
N LEU A 517 -26.57 -4.47 12.28
CA LEU A 517 -25.72 -5.39 13.03
C LEU A 517 -25.38 -4.82 14.42
N ILE A 518 -24.98 -3.56 14.50
CA ILE A 518 -24.73 -2.85 15.76
C ILE A 518 -26.02 -2.83 16.62
N ALA A 519 -27.17 -2.55 16.01
CA ALA A 519 -28.45 -2.52 16.70
C ALA A 519 -28.81 -3.86 17.35
N ARG A 520 -28.60 -4.97 16.61
CA ARG A 520 -28.88 -6.33 17.09
C ARG A 520 -28.00 -6.73 18.26
N ALA A 521 -26.74 -6.29 18.27
CA ALA A 521 -25.81 -6.55 19.36
C ALA A 521 -26.29 -5.97 20.71
N ALA A 522 -27.12 -4.91 20.67
CA ALA A 522 -27.70 -4.24 21.83
C ALA A 522 -29.23 -4.18 21.79
N ALA A 523 -29.89 -5.23 21.26
CA ALA A 523 -31.35 -5.27 21.02
C ALA A 523 -32.20 -4.86 22.23
N ALA A 524 -31.76 -5.19 23.45
CA ALA A 524 -32.45 -4.83 24.69
C ALA A 524 -32.57 -3.31 24.92
N PHE A 525 -31.66 -2.50 24.35
CA PHE A 525 -31.65 -1.05 24.46
C PHE A 525 -32.15 -0.37 23.17
N THR A 526 -31.81 -0.93 22.01
CA THR A 526 -32.09 -0.33 20.71
C THR A 526 -33.55 -0.50 20.27
N ILE A 527 -34.21 -1.62 20.59
CA ILE A 527 -35.63 -1.83 20.27
C ILE A 527 -36.54 -0.84 21.03
N PRO A 528 -36.40 -0.64 22.36
CA PRO A 528 -37.17 0.39 23.06
C PRO A 528 -36.94 1.80 22.52
N LEU A 529 -35.69 2.14 22.17
CA LEU A 529 -35.35 3.44 21.57
C LEU A 529 -36.12 3.67 20.27
N LEU A 530 -36.05 2.72 19.33
CA LEU A 530 -36.76 2.83 18.04
C LEU A 530 -38.27 2.88 18.23
N THR A 531 -38.81 2.07 19.15
CA THR A 531 -40.25 2.05 19.45
C THR A 531 -40.73 3.42 19.95
N ARG A 532 -39.96 4.06 20.84
CA ARG A 532 -40.25 5.40 21.35
C ARG A 532 -40.23 6.44 20.23
N LEU A 533 -39.15 6.48 19.44
CA LEU A 533 -38.98 7.46 18.37
C LEU A 533 -40.05 7.31 17.27
N LEU A 534 -40.40 6.08 16.89
CA LEU A 534 -41.49 5.81 15.96
C LEU A 534 -42.83 6.30 16.51
N SER A 535 -43.12 6.01 17.79
CA SER A 535 -44.37 6.45 18.43
C SER A 535 -44.49 7.99 18.47
N GLU A 536 -43.39 8.68 18.78
CA GLU A 536 -43.33 10.15 18.76
C GLU A 536 -43.61 10.71 17.35
N ARG A 537 -43.01 10.14 16.30
CA ARG A 537 -43.23 10.57 14.91
C ARG A 537 -44.64 10.25 14.42
N PHE A 538 -45.20 9.10 14.78
CA PHE A 538 -46.60 8.79 14.49
C PHE A 538 -47.54 9.81 15.14
N ALA A 539 -47.30 10.18 16.40
CA ALA A 539 -48.12 11.18 17.08
C ALA A 539 -48.08 12.55 16.38
N LEU A 540 -46.90 12.99 15.91
CA LEU A 540 -46.73 14.24 15.16
C LEU A 540 -47.47 14.19 13.82
N LEU A 541 -47.35 13.10 13.06
CA LEU A 541 -48.08 12.94 11.79
C LEU A 541 -49.60 12.97 11.97
N HIS A 542 -50.13 12.39 13.06
CA HIS A 542 -51.57 12.43 13.33
C HIS A 542 -52.06 13.83 13.75
N GLN A 543 -51.18 14.69 14.25
CA GLN A 543 -51.51 16.09 14.58
C GLN A 543 -51.54 17.00 13.34
N GLU A 544 -50.83 16.67 12.27
CA GLU A 544 -50.85 17.45 11.01
C GLU A 544 -51.95 16.99 10.03
N VAL A 545 -52.50 15.79 10.23
CA VAL A 545 -53.59 15.22 9.38
C VAL A 545 -55.00 15.59 9.90
N ASN A 546 -55.12 16.11 11.12
CA ASN A 546 -56.34 16.72 11.66
C ASN A 546 -56.23 18.24 11.69
#